data_AF-A0AAC8THH3-F1
#
_entry.id   AF-A0AAC8THH3-F1
#
_cell.length_a   1.000
_cell.length_b   1.000
_cell.length_c   1.000
_cell.angle_alpha   90.00
_cell.angle_beta   90.00
_cell.angle_gamma   90.00
#
_symmetry.space_group_name_H-M   'P 1'
#
loop_
_entity.id
_entity.type
_entity.pdbx_description
1 polymer ?
#
loop_
_entity_poly.entity_id
_entity_poly.type
_entity_poly.pdbx_seq_one_letter_code
_entity_poly.pdbx_strand_id
1 'polypeptide(L)'
;MAQPAGFDRDIGYLMPFLDRVTAAAETLPDATAREELKRLMADEKARWARIQQLLGGAAGKGTGTPSNAPQLARARADEINREQPRQAGLTVGSLKRQS
;
A
#
# COMPACT_ATOMS: atom_id res chain seq x y z
N MET A 1 5.06 -25.00 5.62
CA MET A 1 5.62 -23.81 6.28
C MET A 1 4.72 -23.49 7.44
N ALA A 2 5.24 -23.44 8.68
CA ALA A 2 4.42 -23.15 9.84
C ALA A 2 3.86 -21.73 9.70
N GLN A 3 2.52 -21.57 9.71
CA GLN A 3 1.93 -20.25 9.90
C GLN A 3 2.47 -19.71 11.23
N PRO A 4 2.93 -18.45 11.31
CA PRO A 4 3.30 -17.87 12.59
C PRO A 4 2.03 -17.82 13.43
N ALA A 5 1.94 -18.64 14.48
CA ALA A 5 0.72 -18.91 15.24
C ALA A 5 0.06 -17.68 15.91
N GLY A 6 0.67 -16.50 15.79
CA GLY A 6 0.08 -15.21 16.18
C GLY A 6 -0.73 -14.51 15.09
N PHE A 7 -0.43 -14.75 13.81
CA PHE A 7 -0.97 -13.93 12.73
C PHE A 7 -2.49 -14.08 12.53
N ASP A 8 -3.02 -15.31 12.60
CA ASP A 8 -4.48 -15.54 12.54
C ASP A 8 -5.21 -14.87 13.71
N ARG A 9 -4.57 -14.82 14.88
CA ARG A 9 -5.09 -14.15 16.07
C ARG A 9 -5.11 -12.63 15.87
N ASP A 10 -4.05 -12.06 15.31
CA ASP A 10 -3.94 -10.62 15.05
C ASP A 10 -4.97 -10.15 14.01
N ILE A 11 -5.19 -10.95 12.96
CA ILE A 11 -6.27 -10.72 12.00
C ILE A 11 -7.65 -10.81 12.68
N GLY A 12 -7.83 -11.72 13.63
CA GLY A 12 -9.04 -11.79 14.45
C GLY A 12 -9.33 -10.51 15.23
N TYR A 13 -8.30 -9.75 15.64
CA TYR A 13 -8.47 -8.46 16.31
C TYR A 13 -8.65 -7.28 15.36
N LEU A 14 -8.17 -7.39 14.13
CA LEU A 14 -8.22 -6.32 13.15
C LEU A 14 -9.65 -5.99 12.71
N MET A 15 -10.48 -6.99 12.42
CA MET A 15 -11.86 -6.74 11.98
C MET A 15 -12.69 -5.97 13.01
N PRO A 16 -12.72 -6.38 14.30
CA PRO A 16 -13.35 -5.59 15.36
C PRO A 16 -12.75 -4.19 15.53
N PHE A 17 -11.45 -4.02 15.26
CA PHE A 17 -10.83 -2.70 15.28
C PHE A 17 -11.36 -1.79 14.17
N LEU A 18 -11.47 -2.28 12.94
CA LEU A 18 -12.05 -1.52 11.81
C LEU A 18 -13.52 -1.17 12.05
N ASP A 19 -14.27 -2.05 12.71
CA ASP A 19 -15.64 -1.76 13.14
C ASP A 19 -15.69 -0.65 14.19
N ARG A 20 -14.78 -0.64 15.16
CA ARG A 20 -14.67 0.45 16.15
C ARG A 20 -14.31 1.79 15.50
N VAL A 21 -13.43 1.80 14.49
CA VAL A 21 -13.12 3.03 13.74
C VAL A 21 -14.35 3.54 12.98
N THR A 22 -15.13 2.62 12.38
CA THR A 22 -16.39 2.99 11.72
C THR A 22 -17.40 3.55 12.72
N ALA A 23 -17.51 2.97 13.91
CA ALA A 23 -18.38 3.49 14.97
C ALA A 23 -17.92 4.87 15.49
N ALA A 24 -16.60 5.07 15.63
CA ALA A 24 -16.05 6.38 15.99
C ALA A 24 -16.32 7.42 14.90
N ALA A 25 -16.36 7.02 13.62
CA ALA A 25 -16.69 7.90 12.51
C ALA A 25 -18.07 8.55 12.66
N GLU A 26 -19.06 7.81 13.18
CA GLU A 26 -20.42 8.32 13.38
C GLU A 26 -20.48 9.50 14.37
N THR A 27 -19.49 9.61 15.25
CA THR A 27 -19.40 10.69 16.24
C THR A 27 -18.78 11.97 15.68
N LEU A 28 -18.21 11.93 14.46
CA LEU A 28 -17.61 13.10 13.83
C LEU A 28 -18.68 14.15 13.49
N PRO A 29 -18.45 15.44 13.79
CA PRO A 29 -19.39 16.50 13.46
C PRO A 29 -19.42 16.81 11.95
N ASP A 30 -18.33 16.57 11.23
CA ASP A 30 -18.25 16.76 9.78
C ASP A 30 -18.81 15.55 9.03
N ALA A 31 -19.84 15.81 8.22
CA ALA A 31 -20.47 14.79 7.38
C ALA A 31 -19.55 14.30 6.26
N THR A 32 -18.68 15.18 5.72
CA THR A 32 -17.78 14.81 4.61
C THR A 32 -16.71 13.84 5.11
N ALA A 33 -16.03 14.18 6.21
CA ALA A 33 -15.07 13.30 6.85
C ALA A 33 -15.67 11.96 7.28
N ARG A 34 -16.93 11.94 7.75
CA ARG A 34 -17.62 10.69 8.12
C ARG A 34 -17.80 9.77 6.93
N GLU A 35 -18.30 10.28 5.82
CA GLU A 35 -18.54 9.48 4.61
C GLU A 35 -17.22 9.01 3.97
N GLU A 36 -16.19 9.86 3.98
CA GLU A 36 -14.85 9.46 3.54
C GLU A 36 -14.29 8.33 4.43
N LEU A 37 -14.40 8.45 5.75
CA LEU A 37 -13.91 7.45 6.69
C LEU A 37 -14.67 6.12 6.54
N LYS A 38 -15.99 6.15 6.31
CA LYS A 38 -16.78 4.95 6.00
C LYS A 38 -16.29 4.24 4.74
N ARG A 39 -16.04 5.01 3.67
CA ARG A 39 -15.51 4.47 2.41
C ARG A 39 -14.14 3.85 2.62
N LEU A 40 -13.23 4.55 3.31
CA LEU A 40 -11.89 4.04 3.61
C LEU A 40 -11.95 2.75 4.43
N MET A 41 -12.84 2.65 5.43
CA MET A 41 -13.00 1.43 6.22
C MET A 41 -13.58 0.28 5.39
N ALA A 42 -14.48 0.54 4.44
CA ALA A 42 -14.99 -0.48 3.53
C ALA A 42 -13.89 -1.02 2.59
N ASP A 43 -13.11 -0.12 1.99
CA ASP A 43 -11.99 -0.48 1.11
C ASP A 43 -10.92 -1.27 1.87
N GLU A 44 -10.64 -0.88 3.12
CA GLU A 44 -9.64 -1.56 3.96
C GLU A 44 -10.10 -2.98 4.34
N LYS A 45 -11.38 -3.17 4.71
CA LYS A 45 -11.93 -4.51 4.95
C LYS A 45 -11.80 -5.40 3.70
N ALA A 46 -12.07 -4.87 2.51
CA ALA A 46 -11.91 -5.60 1.26
C ALA A 46 -10.44 -5.95 0.98
N ARG A 47 -9.50 -5.02 1.24
CA ARG A 47 -8.06 -5.25 1.13
C ARG A 47 -7.61 -6.39 2.03
N TRP A 48 -8.04 -6.40 3.29
CA TRP A 48 -7.68 -7.45 4.23
C TRP A 48 -8.28 -8.81 3.88
N ALA A 49 -9.52 -8.84 3.39
CA ALA A 49 -10.12 -10.08 2.86
C ALA A 49 -9.29 -10.65 1.70
N ARG A 50 -8.77 -9.80 0.81
CA ARG A 50 -7.88 -10.24 -0.28
C ARG A 50 -6.54 -10.76 0.25
N ILE A 51 -5.96 -10.12 1.25
CA ILE A 51 -4.72 -10.57 1.90
C ILE A 51 -4.94 -11.96 2.54
N GLN A 52 -6.05 -12.16 3.26
CA GLN A 52 -6.38 -13.45 3.84
C GLN A 52 -6.53 -14.55 2.78
N GLN A 53 -7.16 -14.25 1.64
CA GLN A 53 -7.25 -15.21 0.54
C GLN A 53 -5.86 -15.59 0.02
N LEU A 54 -4.98 -14.61 -0.21
CA LEU A 54 -3.62 -14.85 -0.71
C LEU A 54 -2.79 -15.68 0.28
N LEU A 55 -2.91 -15.38 1.58
CA LEU A 55 -2.22 -16.11 2.65
C LEU A 55 -2.78 -17.52 2.86
N GLY A 56 -4.08 -17.71 2.71
CA GLY A 56 -4.76 -19.01 2.74
C GLY A 56 -4.46 -19.92 1.55
N GLY A 57 -3.48 -19.58 0.72
CA GLY A 57 -3.06 -20.39 -0.41
C GLY A 57 -3.96 -20.25 -1.64
N ALA A 58 -4.82 -19.22 -1.72
CA ALA A 58 -5.46 -18.86 -2.97
C ALA A 58 -4.47 -18.13 -3.91
N ALA A 59 -3.34 -18.77 -4.17
CA ALA A 59 -2.55 -18.53 -5.36
C ALA A 59 -3.32 -19.15 -6.54
N GLY A 60 -4.17 -18.35 -7.18
CA GLY A 60 -4.65 -18.59 -8.55
C GLY A 60 -5.33 -19.94 -8.81
N LYS A 61 -6.66 -19.98 -8.74
CA LYS A 61 -7.42 -20.42 -9.92
C LYS A 61 -7.41 -19.19 -10.86
N GLY A 62 -6.48 -19.00 -11.80
CA GLY A 62 -5.67 -19.99 -12.49
C GLY A 62 -6.43 -20.65 -13.65
N THR A 63 -7.38 -19.95 -14.29
CA THR A 63 -7.72 -20.27 -15.68
C THR A 63 -6.55 -19.84 -16.55
N GLY A 64 -5.61 -20.75 -16.76
CA GLY A 64 -4.47 -20.53 -17.64
C GLY A 64 -4.89 -20.41 -19.09
N THR A 65 -4.30 -19.43 -19.78
CA THR A 65 -3.79 -19.59 -21.14
C THR A 65 -2.35 -19.07 -21.12
N PRO A 66 -1.35 -19.80 -21.67
CA PRO A 66 0.01 -19.29 -21.73
C PRO A 66 0.12 -18.35 -22.93
N SER A 67 0.37 -17.06 -22.70
CA SER A 67 1.02 -16.24 -23.72
C SER A 67 1.64 -15.00 -23.11
N ASN A 68 2.96 -14.89 -23.30
CA ASN A 68 3.81 -13.72 -23.10
C ASN A 68 3.77 -13.03 -21.74
N ALA A 69 4.84 -13.24 -20.99
CA ALA A 69 5.32 -12.27 -20.01
C ALA A 69 5.48 -10.88 -20.66
N PRO A 70 5.06 -9.82 -19.95
CA PRO A 70 5.85 -8.60 -19.90
C PRO A 70 6.45 -8.48 -18.50
N GLN A 71 7.72 -8.11 -18.52
CA GLN A 71 8.57 -7.88 -17.37
C GLN A 71 7.89 -7.02 -16.31
N LEU A 72 8.17 -7.38 -15.06
CA LEU A 72 8.09 -6.56 -13.85
C LEU A 72 8.15 -5.06 -14.17
N ALA A 73 6.97 -4.45 -14.28
CA ALA A 73 6.81 -3.00 -14.27
C ALA A 73 7.16 -2.53 -12.87
N ARG A 74 8.47 -2.36 -12.64
CA ARG A 74 9.03 -1.50 -11.62
C ARG A 74 8.20 -0.23 -11.62
N ALA A 75 7.61 0.03 -10.45
CA ALA A 75 7.12 1.30 -9.99
C ALA A 75 7.77 2.47 -10.74
N ARG A 76 7.04 3.06 -11.69
CA ARG A 76 7.16 4.49 -11.99
C ARG A 76 6.44 5.23 -10.87
N ALA A 77 7.07 5.29 -9.70
CA ALA A 77 7.02 6.50 -8.90
C ALA A 77 7.97 7.51 -9.57
N ASP A 78 7.68 8.79 -9.44
CA ASP A 78 8.37 9.93 -10.06
C ASP A 78 8.03 10.21 -11.53
N GLU A 79 6.79 10.66 -11.75
CA GLU A 79 6.49 11.65 -12.79
C GLU A 79 6.18 13.02 -12.13
N ILE A 80 6.95 13.35 -11.10
CA ILE A 80 7.00 14.70 -10.53
C ILE A 80 8.11 15.43 -11.27
N ASN A 81 7.75 16.53 -11.91
CA ASN A 81 8.65 17.54 -12.49
C ASN A 81 9.12 17.31 -13.94
N ARG A 82 8.20 17.52 -14.88
CA ARG A 82 8.54 17.96 -16.23
C ARG A 82 8.90 19.46 -16.17
N GLU A 83 10.18 19.79 -15.93
CA GLU A 83 10.77 21.09 -16.29
C GLU A 83 12.16 20.91 -16.95
N GLN A 84 12.50 21.90 -17.78
CA GLN A 84 13.35 21.88 -18.98
C GLN A 84 14.87 21.57 -18.81
N PRO A 85 15.55 21.19 -19.91
CA PRO A 85 17.00 20.96 -19.92
C PRO A 85 17.76 22.29 -19.95
N ARG A 86 18.66 22.53 -18.99
CA ARG A 86 19.64 23.62 -19.07
C ARG A 86 21.02 23.19 -18.61
N GLN A 87 21.97 23.73 -19.38
CA GLN A 87 23.39 23.42 -19.49
C GLN A 87 24.23 23.72 -18.25
N ALA A 88 25.47 23.27 -18.38
CA ALA A 88 26.71 23.84 -17.84
C ALA A 88 27.17 23.26 -16.48
N GLY A 89 28.30 22.55 -16.58
CA GLY A 89 28.99 21.94 -15.45
C GLY A 89 29.42 22.98 -14.43
N LEU A 90 29.06 22.71 -13.18
CA LEU A 90 29.71 23.28 -12.00
C LEU A 90 30.74 22.27 -11.49
N THR A 91 32.02 22.50 -11.78
CA THR A 91 33.14 21.84 -11.11
C THR A 91 33.40 22.57 -9.79
N VAL A 92 32.96 22.00 -8.67
CA VAL A 92 33.32 22.50 -7.33
C VAL A 92 34.51 21.69 -6.83
N GLY A 93 35.65 22.38 -6.66
CA GLY A 93 36.94 21.80 -6.29
C GLY A 93 36.96 21.10 -4.93
N SER A 94 37.88 20.13 -4.82
CA SER A 94 38.08 19.27 -3.66
C SER A 94 38.33 20.04 -2.37
N LEU A 95 37.51 19.77 -1.35
CA LEU A 95 37.66 20.35 -0.01
C LEU A 95 38.86 19.70 0.72
N LYS A 96 39.83 20.55 1.06
CA LYS A 96 41.02 20.29 1.87
C LYS A 96 40.62 19.79 3.27
N ARG A 97 41.08 18.60 3.66
CA ARG A 97 40.90 18.07 5.03
C ARG A 97 42.14 18.44 5.85
N GLN A 98 41.93 19.24 6.91
CA GLN A 98 42.97 19.66 7.86
C GLN A 98 43.48 18.46 8.66
N SER A 99 44.79 18.43 8.90
CA SER A 99 45.46 17.74 10.01
C SER A 99 46.63 18.61 10.44
#